data_AF-A0A1F7HFK2-F1
#
_entry.id   AF-A0A1F7HFK2-F1
#
_cell.length_a   1.000
_cell.length_b   1.000
_cell.length_c   1.000
_cell.angle_alpha   90.00
_cell.angle_beta   90.00
_cell.angle_gamma   90.00
#
_symmetry.space_group_name_H-M   'P 1'
#
loop_
_entity.id
_entity.type
_entity.pdbx_description
1 polymer ?
#
loop_
_entity_poly.entity_id
_entity_poly.type
_entity_poly.pdbx_seq_one_letter_code
_entity_poly.pdbx_strand_id
1 'polypeptide(L)'
;MIETSDVSFSKKYKYYVYLLYSYKDGGFYIGFTEDLKVRLISHAKGKNSATKDRRPLKLLHYEYFINKADAKAREEFLKSGYGRKQLKQILKRTLSTFDTKSSILSLSKPPQRWNHID
;
A
#
# COMPACT_ATOMS: atom_id res chain seq x y z
N MET A 1 -24.63 30.04 -5.49
CA MET A 1 -23.29 29.75 -4.96
C MET A 1 -23.50 28.76 -3.84
N ILE A 2 -22.90 27.57 -3.89
CA ILE A 2 -23.03 26.58 -2.80
C ILE A 2 -22.21 27.12 -1.62
N GLU A 3 -22.87 27.29 -0.47
CA GLU A 3 -22.26 27.87 0.71
C GLU A 3 -21.30 26.81 1.31
N THR A 4 -20.10 27.23 1.73
CA THR A 4 -19.04 26.31 2.20
C THR A 4 -19.42 25.48 3.46
N SER A 5 -20.56 25.80 4.07
CA SER A 5 -21.26 25.07 5.14
C SER A 5 -21.91 23.75 4.66
N ASP A 6 -22.19 23.59 3.38
CA ASP A 6 -22.83 22.38 2.81
C ASP A 6 -21.86 21.18 2.68
N VAL A 7 -20.54 21.43 2.69
CA VAL A 7 -19.52 20.37 2.78
C VAL A 7 -19.27 20.05 4.26
N SER A 8 -20.35 19.68 4.97
CA SER A 8 -20.22 19.18 6.34
C SER A 8 -19.62 17.77 6.28
N PHE A 9 -18.33 17.66 6.60
CA PHE A 9 -17.71 16.36 6.90
C PHE A 9 -18.34 15.84 8.20
N SER A 10 -19.50 15.19 8.09
CA SER A 10 -20.11 14.47 9.19
C SER A 10 -19.07 13.49 9.75
N LYS A 11 -18.65 13.75 10.99
CA LYS A 11 -17.48 13.16 11.66
C LYS A 11 -17.57 11.64 11.84
N LYS A 12 -18.69 11.00 11.47
CA LYS A 12 -19.12 9.72 12.04
C LYS A 12 -19.00 8.50 11.12
N TYR A 13 -18.80 8.67 9.80
CA TYR A 13 -18.74 7.53 8.88
C TYR A 13 -17.64 7.70 7.84
N LYS A 14 -16.40 7.38 8.24
CA LYS A 14 -15.23 7.35 7.36
C LYS A 14 -14.67 5.94 7.28
N TYR A 15 -14.53 5.46 6.07
CA TYR A 15 -14.15 4.09 5.77
C TYR A 15 -13.09 4.13 4.67
N TYR A 16 -12.03 3.35 4.85
CA TYR A 16 -10.88 3.37 3.96
C TYR A 16 -10.53 1.97 3.52
N VAL A 17 -10.44 1.76 2.21
CA VAL A 17 -9.76 0.61 1.63
C VAL A 17 -8.36 1.07 1.23
N TYR A 18 -7.33 0.31 1.59
CA TYR A 18 -5.94 0.71 1.36
C TYR A 18 -5.09 -0.43 0.80
N LEU A 19 -4.08 -0.04 0.02
CA LEU A 19 -3.09 -0.92 -0.59
C LEU A 19 -1.69 -0.60 -0.08
N LEU A 20 -1.08 -1.55 0.61
CA LEU A 20 0.32 -1.50 0.98
C LEU A 20 1.16 -2.36 0.02
N TYR A 21 2.37 -1.91 -0.27
CA TYR A 21 3.40 -2.65 -0.97
C TYR A 21 4.53 -2.99 -0.02
N SER A 22 4.97 -4.23 -0.05
CA SER A 22 6.12 -4.70 0.71
C SER A 22 7.37 -4.61 -0.16
N TYR A 23 8.36 -3.86 0.29
CA TYR A 23 9.67 -3.81 -0.37
C TYR A 23 10.46 -5.10 -0.20
N LYS A 24 10.08 -5.95 0.75
CA LYS A 24 10.77 -7.20 1.06
C LYS A 24 10.44 -8.30 0.05
N ASP A 25 9.17 -8.43 -0.31
CA ASP A 25 8.66 -9.52 -1.17
C ASP A 25 8.00 -9.03 -2.47
N GLY A 26 7.96 -7.71 -2.70
CA GLY A 26 7.31 -7.11 -3.86
C GLY A 26 5.79 -7.30 -3.91
N GLY A 27 5.19 -7.81 -2.83
CA GLY A 27 3.79 -8.19 -2.77
C GLY A 27 2.90 -7.06 -2.26
N PHE A 28 1.61 -7.19 -2.57
CA PHE A 28 0.58 -6.30 -2.07
C PHE A 28 -0.06 -6.82 -0.77
N TYR A 29 -0.57 -5.89 0.03
CA TYR A 29 -1.54 -6.14 1.10
C TYR A 29 -2.71 -5.18 0.92
N ILE A 30 -3.93 -5.73 0.89
CA ILE A 30 -5.16 -4.96 0.75
C ILE A 30 -5.94 -5.13 2.03
N GLY A 31 -6.36 -4.00 2.61
CA GLY A 31 -7.10 -4.01 3.85
C GLY A 31 -8.11 -2.88 3.93
N PHE A 32 -8.92 -2.95 4.98
CA PHE A 32 -9.95 -1.99 5.31
C PHE A 32 -9.79 -1.43 6.73
N THR A 33 -10.17 -0.17 6.96
CA THR A 33 -10.17 0.46 8.29
C THR A 33 -11.05 1.71 8.38
N GLU A 34 -11.43 2.07 9.61
CA GLU A 34 -12.10 3.35 9.94
C GLU A 34 -11.09 4.47 10.25
N ASP A 35 -9.81 4.12 10.51
CA ASP A 35 -8.74 5.10 10.72
C ASP A 35 -7.46 4.67 10.00
N LEU A 36 -7.23 5.27 8.83
CA LEU A 36 -6.08 4.96 7.99
C LEU A 36 -4.76 5.26 8.71
N LYS A 37 -4.66 6.37 9.44
CA LYS A 37 -3.40 6.80 10.09
C LYS A 37 -3.00 5.82 11.19
N VAL A 38 -3.94 5.48 12.08
CA VAL A 38 -3.71 4.51 13.16
C VAL A 38 -3.32 3.15 12.58
N ARG A 39 -4.01 2.72 11.51
CA ARG A 39 -3.73 1.45 10.85
C ARG A 39 -2.34 1.39 10.24
N LEU A 40 -1.90 2.43 9.53
CA LEU A 40 -0.56 2.51 8.96
C LEU A 40 0.53 2.44 10.03
N ILE A 41 0.36 3.15 11.16
CA ILE A 41 1.28 3.10 12.30
C ILE A 41 1.35 1.67 12.88
N SER A 42 0.20 1.00 13.01
CA SER A 42 0.13 -0.39 13.48
C SER A 42 0.92 -1.35 12.59
N HIS A 43 0.77 -1.22 11.27
CA HIS A 43 1.54 -1.99 10.28
C HIS A 43 3.04 -1.70 10.37
N ALA A 44 3.44 -0.43 10.45
CA ALA A 44 4.85 -0.05 10.60
C ALA A 44 5.48 -0.64 11.88
N LYS A 45 4.73 -0.63 12.99
CA LYS A 45 5.13 -1.23 14.27
C LYS A 45 5.09 -2.77 14.28
N GLY A 46 4.66 -3.42 13.19
CA GLY A 46 4.61 -4.89 13.10
C GLY A 46 3.52 -5.54 13.95
N LYS A 47 2.50 -4.79 14.34
CA LYS A 47 1.40 -5.30 15.18
C LYS A 47 0.38 -6.15 14.42
N ASN A 48 0.49 -6.22 13.09
CA ASN A 48 -0.40 -7.01 12.24
C ASN A 48 0.33 -8.28 11.76
N SER A 49 -0.14 -9.45 12.19
CA SER A 49 0.47 -10.75 11.89
C SER A 49 0.66 -11.02 10.40
N ALA A 50 -0.28 -10.60 9.55
CA ALA A 50 -0.21 -10.84 8.10
C ALA A 50 0.88 -10.00 7.38
N THR A 51 1.44 -9.00 8.06
CA THR A 51 2.39 -8.06 7.44
C THR A 51 3.64 -7.81 8.27
N LYS A 52 3.70 -8.28 9.53
CA LYS A 52 4.83 -8.07 10.43
C LYS A 52 6.16 -8.57 9.84
N ASP A 53 6.12 -9.67 9.10
CA ASP A 53 7.31 -10.30 8.50
C ASP A 53 7.59 -9.80 7.08
N ARG A 54 6.73 -8.92 6.55
CA ARG A 54 6.77 -8.36 5.19
C ARG A 54 7.18 -6.88 5.17
N ARG A 55 7.60 -6.33 6.30
CA ARG A 55 8.10 -4.95 6.41
C ARG A 55 9.48 -4.81 5.73
N PRO A 56 9.85 -3.59 5.28
CA PRO A 56 9.10 -2.34 5.35
C PRO A 56 7.97 -2.26 4.31
N LEU A 57 6.88 -1.56 4.67
CA LEU A 57 5.68 -1.40 3.84
C LEU A 57 5.52 0.06 3.41
N LYS A 58 5.04 0.27 2.18
CA LYS A 58 4.67 1.57 1.62
C LYS A 58 3.20 1.61 1.28
N LEU A 59 2.47 2.64 1.73
CA LEU A 59 1.14 2.92 1.23
C LEU A 59 1.25 3.43 -0.22
N LEU A 60 0.59 2.74 -1.15
CA LEU A 60 0.56 3.12 -2.56
C LEU A 60 -0.75 3.81 -2.97
N HIS A 61 -1.87 3.38 -2.38
CA HIS A 61 -3.19 3.86 -2.74
C HIS A 61 -4.18 3.64 -1.59
N TYR A 62 -5.20 4.50 -1.51
CA TYR A 62 -6.37 4.28 -0.68
C TYR A 62 -7.61 4.91 -1.32
N GLU A 63 -8.77 4.36 -0.98
CA GLU A 63 -10.09 4.82 -1.42
C GLU A 63 -10.93 5.16 -0.18
N TYR A 64 -11.67 6.28 -0.24
CA TYR A 64 -12.55 6.76 0.83
C TYR A 64 -14.00 6.38 0.55
N PHE A 65 -14.71 5.97 1.59
CA PHE A 65 -16.11 5.60 1.55
C PHE A 65 -16.87 6.20 2.75
N ILE A 66 -18.13 6.55 2.52
CA ILE A 66 -19.08 6.94 3.56
C ILE A 66 -19.84 5.71 4.06
N ASN A 67 -20.13 4.75 3.18
CA ASN A 67 -20.82 3.52 3.52
C ASN A 67 -19.83 2.38 3.80
N LYS A 68 -20.05 1.63 4.88
CA LYS A 68 -19.18 0.51 5.29
C LYS A 68 -19.25 -0.67 4.34
N ALA A 69 -20.45 -0.98 3.85
CA ALA A 69 -20.69 -2.12 2.95
C ALA A 69 -20.01 -1.89 1.60
N ASP A 70 -20.10 -0.67 1.05
CA ASP A 70 -19.41 -0.32 -0.20
C ASP A 70 -17.90 -0.51 -0.07
N ALA A 71 -17.32 -0.03 1.03
CA ALA A 71 -15.90 -0.19 1.30
C ALA A 71 -15.51 -1.67 1.46
N LYS A 72 -16.37 -2.49 2.07
CA LYS A 72 -16.14 -3.93 2.23
C LYS A 72 -16.23 -4.67 0.91
N ALA A 73 -17.26 -4.41 0.11
CA ALA A 73 -17.40 -4.96 -1.24
C ALA A 73 -16.20 -4.58 -2.12
N ARG A 74 -15.71 -3.34 -1.99
CA ARG A 74 -14.49 -2.90 -2.68
C ARG A 74 -13.24 -3.63 -2.21
N GLU A 75 -13.05 -3.78 -0.89
CA GLU A 75 -11.93 -4.56 -0.33
C GLU A 75 -11.91 -5.99 -0.91
N GLU A 76 -13.07 -6.66 -0.94
CA GLU A 76 -13.22 -8.01 -1.47
C GLU A 76 -12.95 -8.07 -2.97
N PHE A 77 -13.52 -7.15 -3.74
CA PHE A 77 -13.25 -7.02 -5.17
C PHE A 77 -11.75 -6.83 -5.45
N LEU A 78 -11.06 -5.94 -4.73
CA LEU A 78 -9.64 -5.70 -4.91
C LEU A 78 -8.79 -6.92 -4.54
N LYS A 79 -9.26 -7.76 -3.61
CA LYS A 79 -8.66 -9.05 -3.26
C LYS A 79 -8.98 -10.17 -4.27
N SER A 80 -9.81 -9.94 -5.28
CA SER A 80 -10.00 -10.88 -6.39
C SER A 80 -8.83 -10.84 -7.38
N GLY A 81 -8.76 -11.81 -8.30
CA GLY A 81 -7.77 -11.81 -9.37
C GLY A 81 -7.93 -10.60 -10.32
N TYR A 82 -9.17 -10.28 -10.69
CA TYR A 82 -9.47 -9.15 -11.56
C TYR A 82 -9.15 -7.81 -10.90
N GLY A 83 -9.54 -7.62 -9.63
CA GLY A 83 -9.23 -6.41 -8.87
C GLY A 83 -7.73 -6.17 -8.73
N ARG A 84 -6.93 -7.22 -8.46
CA ARG A 84 -5.46 -7.10 -8.45
C ARG A 84 -4.88 -6.71 -9.82
N LYS A 85 -5.44 -7.21 -10.91
CA LYS A 85 -5.03 -6.83 -12.27
C LYS A 85 -5.31 -5.35 -12.53
N GLN A 86 -6.49 -4.86 -12.13
CA GLN A 86 -6.86 -3.45 -12.21
C GLN A 86 -5.88 -2.57 -11.42
N LEU A 87 -5.55 -2.94 -10.17
CA LEU A 87 -4.57 -2.21 -9.35
C LEU A 87 -3.20 -2.12 -10.02
N LYS A 88 -2.71 -3.21 -10.61
CA LYS A 88 -1.43 -3.19 -11.35
C LYS A 88 -1.48 -2.24 -12.56
N GLN A 89 -2.61 -2.17 -13.26
CA GLN A 89 -2.78 -1.27 -14.39
C GLN A 89 -2.79 0.20 -13.95
N ILE A 90 -3.60 0.56 -12.95
CA ILE A 90 -3.67 1.97 -12.49
C ILE A 90 -2.36 2.42 -11.84
N LEU A 91 -1.64 1.51 -11.16
CA LEU A 91 -0.38 1.80 -10.48
C LEU A 91 0.84 1.52 -11.36
N LYS A 92 0.68 1.24 -12.66
CA LYS A 92 1.77 0.85 -13.56
C LYS A 92 3.00 1.75 -13.41
N ARG A 93 2.79 3.07 -13.46
CA ARG A 93 3.88 4.06 -13.36
C ARG A 93 4.54 4.05 -11.98
N THR A 94 3.75 4.02 -10.91
CA THR A 94 4.26 3.93 -9.54
C THR A 94 5.11 2.68 -9.34
N LEU A 95 4.64 1.53 -9.84
CA LEU A 95 5.36 0.26 -9.72
C LEU A 95 6.66 0.25 -10.51
N SER A 96 6.68 0.84 -11.72
CA SER A 96 7.91 0.98 -12.51
C SER A 96 9.01 1.75 -11.78
N THR A 97 8.67 2.69 -10.88
CA THR A 97 9.68 3.41 -10.09
C THR A 97 10.43 2.53 -9.08
N PHE A 98 9.83 1.42 -8.64
CA PHE A 98 10.46 0.49 -7.71
C PHE A 98 11.43 -0.46 -8.42
N ASP A 99 11.12 -0.85 -9.65
CA ASP A 99 11.99 -1.69 -10.47
C ASP A 99 13.31 -0.98 -10.80
N THR A 100 13.24 0.29 -11.24
CA THR A 100 14.43 1.08 -11.58
C THR A 100 15.34 1.30 -10.37
N LYS A 101 14.76 1.50 -9.18
CA LYS A 101 15.54 1.71 -7.94
C LYS A 101 16.29 0.45 -7.53
N SER A 102 15.73 -0.74 -7.81
CA SER A 102 16.40 -2.02 -7.62
C SER A 102 17.60 -2.18 -8.57
N SER A 103 17.44 -1.78 -9.84
CA SER A 103 18.53 -1.80 -10.82
C SER A 103 19.68 -0.85 -10.44
N ILE A 104 19.38 0.39 -10.01
CA ILE A 104 20.41 1.37 -9.63
C ILE A 104 21.16 0.93 -8.37
N LEU A 105 20.47 0.35 -7.37
CA LEU A 105 21.09 -0.17 -6.15
C LEU A 105 21.99 -1.39 -6.42
N SER A 106 21.73 -2.15 -7.49
CA SER A 106 22.59 -3.26 -7.92
C SER A 106 23.87 -2.78 -8.61
N LEU A 107 23.82 -1.63 -9.30
CA LEU A 107 24.95 -1.03 -10.02
C LEU A 107 25.89 -0.22 -9.12
N SER A 108 25.44 0.19 -7.92
CA SER A 108 26.26 0.92 -6.96
C SER A 108 27.07 0.02 -6.03
N LYS A 109 27.00 -1.31 -6.15
CA LYS A 109 27.85 -2.21 -5.37
C LYS A 109 29.21 -2.29 -6.06
N PRO A 110 30.31 -1.88 -5.39
CA PRO A 110 31.64 -2.08 -5.96
C PRO A 110 31.86 -3.58 -6.24
N PRO A 111 32.53 -3.94 -7.35
CA PRO A 111 32.77 -5.33 -7.68
C PRO A 111 33.42 -6.04 -6.49
N GLN A 112 32.85 -7.19 -6.11
CA GLN A 112 33.39 -8.04 -5.05
C GLN A 112 34.79 -8.47 -5.49
N ARG A 113 35.82 -7.80 -4.95
CA ARG A 113 37.21 -8.18 -5.14
C ARG A 113 37.44 -9.41 -4.26
N TRP A 114 37.56 -10.57 -4.88
CA TRP A 114 37.88 -11.81 -4.19
C TRP A 114 39.24 -11.66 -3.52
N ASN A 115 39.26 -11.62 -2.18
CA ASN A 115 40.49 -11.83 -1.44
C ASN A 115 40.71 -13.35 -1.40
N HIS A 116 41.40 -13.88 -2.41
CA HIS A 116 42.25 -15.04 -2.20
C HIS A 116 43.50 -14.51 -1.50
N ILE A 117 43.69 -14.93 -0.25
CA ILE A 117 44.99 -14.99 0.38
C ILE A 117 45.13 -16.45 0.82
N ASP A 118 46.27 -16.99 0.42
CA ASP A 118 46.71 -18.38 0.50
C ASP A 118 46.58 -19.04 1.89
#